data_AF-A0A8T5UBP1-F1
#
_entry.id   AF-A0A8T5UBP1-F1
#
_cell.length_a   1.000
_cell.length_b   1.000
_cell.length_c   1.000
_cell.angle_alpha   90.00
_cell.angle_beta   90.00
_cell.angle_gamma   90.00
#
_symmetry.space_group_name_H-M   'P 1'
#
loop_
_entity.id
_entity.type
_entity.pdbx_description
1 polymer ?
#
loop_
_entity_poly.entity_id
_entity_poly.type
_entity_poly.pdbx_seq_one_letter_code
_entity_poly.pdbx_strand_id
1 'polypeptide(L)'
;MDYKYFHDGLLSLSVVQLVFSLTLLLGSIILKPYIALEPDERDFIILLALLNLVFSFYYLIEALKLEGVFSLEEDHIFKFGKRIGVISLIYTPHLFVFISLLFIDLHDLQLMMVVLNLIIEVLLLGIVFKEIYDILFKEETERKFELEKNRKLYFEKK
;
A
#
# COMPACT_ATOMS: atom_id res chain seq x y z
N MET A 1 -0.71 16.26 -3.78
CA MET A 1 -0.43 15.68 -5.11
C MET A 1 -1.65 15.90 -6.00
N ASP A 2 -1.56 15.82 -7.34
CA ASP A 2 -2.79 15.81 -8.15
C ASP A 2 -3.56 14.51 -7.84
N TYR A 3 -4.85 14.68 -7.49
CA TYR A 3 -5.77 13.61 -7.06
C TYR A 3 -5.65 12.37 -7.95
N LYS A 4 -5.57 12.57 -9.27
CA LYS A 4 -5.53 11.47 -10.22
C LYS A 4 -4.30 10.60 -10.03
N TYR A 5 -3.13 11.20 -9.84
CA TYR A 5 -1.91 10.44 -9.61
C TYR A 5 -1.94 9.69 -8.28
N PHE A 6 -2.58 10.25 -7.25
CA PHE A 6 -2.67 9.59 -5.95
C PHE A 6 -3.62 8.40 -6.03
N HIS A 7 -4.79 8.60 -6.64
CA HIS A 7 -5.75 7.53 -6.93
C HIS A 7 -5.11 6.40 -7.73
N ASP A 8 -4.53 6.72 -8.89
CA ASP A 8 -3.98 5.72 -9.81
C ASP A 8 -2.77 5.01 -9.19
N GLY A 9 -1.92 5.75 -8.46
CA GLY A 9 -0.79 5.19 -7.72
C GLY A 9 -1.21 4.25 -6.60
N LEU A 10 -2.16 4.68 -5.75
CA LEU A 10 -2.68 3.86 -4.65
C LEU A 10 -3.37 2.61 -5.18
N LEU A 11 -4.22 2.74 -6.21
CA LEU A 11 -4.95 1.64 -6.82
C LEU A 11 -3.99 0.62 -7.44
N SER A 12 -3.09 1.09 -8.32
CA SER A 12 -2.17 0.20 -9.04
C SER A 12 -1.22 -0.54 -8.11
N LEU A 13 -0.58 0.17 -7.15
CA LEU A 13 0.32 -0.47 -6.20
C LEU A 13 -0.40 -1.45 -5.29
N SER A 14 -1.64 -1.16 -4.86
CA SER A 14 -2.43 -2.09 -4.05
C SER A 14 -2.73 -3.38 -4.81
N VAL A 15 -3.10 -3.29 -6.10
CA VAL A 15 -3.33 -4.47 -6.95
C VAL A 15 -2.05 -5.26 -7.16
N VAL A 16 -0.93 -4.58 -7.47
CA VAL A 16 0.35 -5.25 -7.69
C VAL A 16 0.81 -5.94 -6.40
N GLN A 17 0.70 -5.28 -5.24
CA GLN A 17 1.01 -5.87 -3.96
C GLN A 17 0.15 -7.11 -3.68
N LEU A 18 -1.15 -7.04 -3.96
CA LEU A 18 -2.07 -8.16 -3.79
C LEU A 18 -1.62 -9.37 -4.61
N VAL A 19 -1.31 -9.19 -5.89
CA VAL A 19 -0.86 -10.26 -6.80
C VAL A 19 0.46 -10.86 -6.34
N PHE A 20 1.45 -10.03 -5.98
CA PHE A 20 2.76 -10.51 -5.55
C PHE A 20 2.70 -11.21 -4.18
N SER A 21 1.82 -10.75 -3.28
CA SER A 21 1.60 -11.37 -1.98
C SER A 21 0.88 -12.72 -2.11
N LEU A 22 -0.12 -12.82 -2.99
CA LEU A 22 -0.76 -14.09 -3.35
C LEU A 22 0.24 -15.06 -3.96
N THR A 23 1.11 -14.58 -4.85
CA THR A 23 2.12 -15.42 -5.50
C THR A 23 3.15 -15.93 -4.49
N LEU A 24 3.59 -15.09 -3.55
CA LEU A 24 4.49 -15.50 -2.47
C LEU A 24 3.83 -16.52 -1.53
N LEU A 25 2.56 -16.30 -1.17
CA LEU A 25 1.77 -17.23 -0.35
C LEU A 25 1.63 -18.61 -1.03
N LEU A 26 1.17 -18.62 -2.28
CA LEU A 26 0.99 -19.86 -3.05
C LEU A 26 2.32 -20.55 -3.31
N GLY A 27 3.36 -19.79 -3.66
CA GLY A 27 4.71 -20.32 -3.85
C GLY A 27 5.22 -21.03 -2.60
N SER A 28 4.99 -20.45 -1.42
CA SER A 28 5.40 -21.02 -0.14
C SER A 28 4.65 -22.31 0.23
N ILE A 29 3.44 -22.52 -0.32
CA ILE A 29 2.63 -23.73 -0.08
C ILE A 29 2.93 -24.80 -1.15
N ILE A 30 2.90 -24.43 -2.43
CA ILE A 30 2.96 -25.35 -3.57
C ILE A 30 4.39 -25.85 -3.79
N LEU A 31 5.40 -24.99 -3.63
CA LEU A 31 6.80 -25.35 -3.84
C LEU A 31 7.41 -26.06 -2.63
N LYS A 32 6.61 -26.44 -1.62
CA LYS A 32 7.03 -27.24 -0.47
C LYS A 32 7.89 -28.47 -0.80
N PRO A 33 7.65 -29.26 -1.87
CA PRO A 33 8.50 -30.41 -2.19
C PRO A 33 9.78 -30.04 -2.98
N TYR A 34 9.88 -28.80 -3.48
CA TYR A 34 10.98 -28.33 -4.33
C TYR A 34 11.92 -27.35 -3.63
N ILE A 35 11.43 -26.69 -2.58
CA ILE A 35 12.18 -25.71 -1.82
C ILE A 35 12.41 -26.30 -0.43
N ALA A 36 13.67 -26.49 -0.07
CA ALA A 36 14.11 -26.99 1.21
C ALA A 36 13.99 -25.92 2.32
N LEU A 37 12.81 -25.30 2.46
CA LEU A 37 12.55 -24.37 3.54
C LEU A 37 12.24 -25.14 4.83
N GLU A 38 12.75 -24.65 5.94
CA GLU A 38 12.34 -25.16 7.24
C GLU A 38 10.84 -24.83 7.47
N PRO A 39 10.09 -25.69 8.18
CA PRO A 39 8.67 -25.45 8.45
C PRO A 39 8.39 -24.09 9.09
N ASP A 40 9.26 -23.65 10.00
CA ASP A 40 9.12 -22.40 10.75
C ASP A 40 9.31 -21.17 9.85
N GLU A 41 10.30 -21.20 8.96
CA GLU A 41 10.56 -20.14 7.97
C GLU A 41 9.39 -20.01 6.99
N ARG A 42 8.81 -21.15 6.57
CA ARG A 42 7.67 -21.17 5.67
C ARG A 42 6.46 -20.53 6.33
N ASP A 43 6.15 -20.94 7.55
CA ASP A 43 4.99 -20.43 8.29
C ASP A 43 5.15 -18.93 8.59
N PHE A 44 6.39 -18.48 8.79
CA PHE A 44 6.72 -17.06 8.90
C PHE A 44 6.45 -16.28 7.59
N ILE A 45 6.90 -16.79 6.43
CA ILE A 45 6.60 -16.16 5.13
C ILE A 45 5.09 -16.12 4.87
N ILE A 46 4.37 -17.20 5.17
CA ILE A 46 2.91 -17.29 5.02
C ILE A 46 2.23 -16.21 5.86
N LEU A 47 2.62 -16.05 7.13
CA LEU A 47 2.05 -15.04 8.03
C LEU A 47 2.27 -13.63 7.48
N LEU A 48 3.48 -13.33 7.02
CA LEU A 48 3.84 -12.02 6.47
C LEU A 48 3.09 -11.74 5.16
N ALA A 49 2.94 -12.73 4.28
CA ALA A 49 2.17 -12.62 3.06
C ALA A 49 0.68 -12.41 3.34
N LEU A 50 0.11 -13.09 4.34
CA LEU A 50 -1.29 -12.87 4.76
C LEU A 50 -1.51 -11.45 5.26
N LEU A 51 -0.58 -10.90 6.05
CA LEU A 51 -0.65 -9.50 6.47
C LEU A 51 -0.63 -8.55 5.25
N ASN A 52 0.25 -8.78 4.28
CA ASN A 52 0.26 -8.00 3.04
C ASN A 52 -1.07 -8.07 2.27
N LEU A 53 -1.71 -9.24 2.23
CA LEU A 53 -3.03 -9.37 1.62
C LEU A 53 -4.06 -8.50 2.34
N VAL A 54 -4.10 -8.53 3.67
CA VAL A 54 -5.04 -7.70 4.45
C VAL A 54 -4.84 -6.22 4.16
N PHE A 55 -3.60 -5.74 4.17
CA PHE A 55 -3.31 -4.32 3.92
C PHE A 55 -3.55 -3.91 2.47
N SER A 56 -3.17 -4.76 1.49
CA SER A 56 -3.44 -4.47 0.07
C SER A 56 -4.95 -4.41 -0.21
N PHE A 57 -5.77 -5.27 0.39
CA PHE A 57 -7.23 -5.15 0.31
C PHE A 57 -7.75 -3.86 0.93
N TYR A 58 -7.23 -3.48 2.10
CA TYR A 58 -7.59 -2.22 2.74
C TYR A 58 -7.30 -1.02 1.82
N TYR A 59 -6.08 -0.92 1.28
CA TYR A 59 -5.70 0.20 0.40
C TYR A 59 -6.48 0.19 -0.92
N LEU A 60 -6.78 -0.99 -1.47
CA LEU A 60 -7.63 -1.13 -2.65
C LEU A 60 -9.03 -0.57 -2.41
N ILE A 61 -9.64 -0.90 -1.26
CA ILE A 61 -10.97 -0.39 -0.88
C ILE A 61 -10.93 1.14 -0.70
N GLU A 62 -9.87 1.66 -0.09
CA GLU A 62 -9.72 3.12 0.09
C GLU A 62 -9.50 3.84 -1.24
N ALA A 63 -8.73 3.26 -2.17
CA ALA A 63 -8.56 3.80 -3.52
C ALA A 63 -9.88 3.88 -4.29
N LEU A 64 -10.71 2.82 -4.21
CA LEU A 64 -12.04 2.82 -4.86
C LEU A 64 -13.02 3.84 -4.26
N LYS A 65 -12.84 4.19 -2.98
CA LYS A 65 -13.67 5.20 -2.29
C LYS A 65 -13.16 6.62 -2.48
N LEU A 66 -11.96 6.80 -3.02
CA LEU A 66 -11.25 8.07 -3.06
C LEU A 66 -12.04 9.15 -3.80
N GLU A 67 -12.72 8.79 -4.89
CA GLU A 67 -13.54 9.70 -5.68
C GLU A 67 -14.69 10.30 -4.85
N GLY A 68 -15.36 9.45 -4.06
CA GLY A 68 -16.41 9.90 -3.15
C GLY A 68 -15.88 10.78 -2.02
N VAL A 69 -14.63 10.62 -1.60
CA VAL A 69 -14.05 11.40 -0.51
C VAL A 69 -13.58 12.78 -0.97
N PHE A 70 -12.90 12.86 -2.11
CA PHE A 70 -12.33 14.12 -2.62
C PHE A 70 -13.38 15.08 -3.21
N SER A 71 -14.57 14.57 -3.53
CA SER A 71 -15.74 15.38 -3.87
C SER A 71 -16.43 16.02 -2.65
N LEU A 72 -16.19 15.51 -1.45
CA LEU A 72 -16.75 16.05 -0.20
C LEU A 72 -15.93 17.24 0.34
N GLU A 73 -16.46 17.89 1.37
CA GLU A 73 -15.83 18.99 2.10
C GLU A 73 -14.45 18.62 2.68
N GLU A 74 -13.63 19.64 2.92
CA GLU A 74 -12.23 19.52 3.36
C GLU A 74 -12.08 18.70 4.66
N ASP A 75 -13.04 18.81 5.57
CA ASP A 75 -13.08 18.02 6.82
C ASP A 75 -13.13 16.51 6.58
N HIS A 76 -13.82 16.06 5.52
CA HIS A 76 -13.92 14.65 5.17
C HIS A 76 -12.61 14.13 4.59
N ILE A 77 -11.94 14.94 3.78
CA ILE A 77 -10.61 14.66 3.21
C ILE A 77 -9.58 14.56 4.34
N PHE A 78 -9.64 15.46 5.32
CA PHE A 78 -8.74 15.45 6.47
C PHE A 78 -8.95 14.22 7.36
N LYS A 79 -10.21 13.83 7.62
CA LYS A 79 -10.54 12.58 8.34
C LYS A 79 -10.04 11.34 7.60
N PHE A 80 -10.18 11.31 6.27
CA PHE A 80 -9.63 10.25 5.43
C PHE A 80 -8.11 10.18 5.53
N GLY A 81 -7.40 11.30 5.35
CA GLY A 81 -5.93 11.38 5.45
C GLY A 81 -5.42 10.89 6.82
N LYS A 82 -6.09 11.29 7.91
CA LYS A 82 -5.77 10.77 9.25
C LYS A 82 -5.97 9.26 9.38
N ARG A 83 -7.10 8.72 8.88
CA ARG A 83 -7.40 7.29 8.97
C ARG A 83 -6.36 6.47 8.20
N ILE A 84 -6.15 6.80 6.93
CA ILE A 84 -5.20 6.07 6.09
C ILE A 84 -3.79 6.17 6.67
N GLY A 85 -3.40 7.33 7.21
CA GLY A 85 -2.10 7.51 7.86
C GLY A 85 -1.87 6.71 9.12
N VAL A 86 -2.88 6.61 10.00
CA VAL A 86 -2.78 5.76 11.19
C VAL A 86 -2.64 4.29 10.79
N ILE A 87 -3.41 3.83 9.81
CA ILE A 87 -3.32 2.44 9.35
C ILE A 87 -1.98 2.17 8.67
N SER A 88 -1.45 3.09 7.86
CA SER A 88 -0.11 2.97 7.27
C SER A 88 1.00 3.01 8.30
N LEU A 89 0.84 3.77 9.39
CA LEU A 89 1.78 3.75 10.51
C LEU A 89 1.80 2.39 11.20
N ILE A 90 0.64 1.76 11.41
CA ILE A 90 0.52 0.40 11.96
C ILE A 90 1.12 -0.64 11.01
N TYR A 91 1.05 -0.39 9.70
CA TYR A 91 1.66 -1.26 8.69
C TYR A 91 3.19 -1.15 8.64
N THR A 92 3.76 -0.01 9.03
CA THR A 92 5.21 0.24 8.92
C THR A 92 6.07 -0.76 9.72
N PRO A 93 5.71 -1.16 10.97
CA PRO A 93 6.39 -2.26 11.67
C PRO A 93 6.45 -3.56 10.88
N HIS A 94 5.39 -3.90 10.13
CA HIS A 94 5.40 -5.11 9.30
C HIS A 94 6.47 -5.02 8.21
N LEU A 95 6.65 -3.87 7.55
CA LEU A 95 7.73 -3.67 6.56
C LEU A 95 9.11 -4.01 7.16
N PHE A 96 9.39 -3.56 8.38
CA PHE A 96 10.65 -3.87 9.05
C PHE A 96 10.82 -5.35 9.37
N VAL A 97 9.74 -6.03 9.76
CA VAL A 97 9.76 -7.49 9.95
C VAL A 97 9.92 -8.20 8.61
N PHE A 98 9.31 -7.71 7.53
CA PHE A 98 9.42 -8.29 6.20
C PHE A 98 10.85 -8.24 5.66
N ILE A 99 11.62 -7.19 5.99
CA ILE A 99 13.06 -7.10 5.65
C ILE A 99 13.86 -8.27 6.22
N SER A 100 13.44 -8.87 7.35
CA SER A 100 14.15 -10.01 7.94
C SER A 100 14.23 -11.22 6.99
N LEU A 101 13.28 -11.36 6.06
CA LEU A 101 13.27 -12.42 5.04
C LEU A 101 14.48 -12.36 4.10
N LEU A 102 15.13 -11.20 3.95
CA LEU A 102 16.33 -11.07 3.12
C LEU A 102 17.58 -11.74 3.73
N PHE A 103 17.53 -12.08 5.03
CA PHE A 103 18.62 -12.72 5.74
C PHE A 103 18.42 -14.22 5.93
N ILE A 104 17.28 -14.75 5.50
CA ILE A 104 16.99 -16.18 5.47
C ILE A 104 17.56 -16.75 4.16
N ASP A 105 18.05 -17.99 4.19
CA ASP A 105 18.56 -18.69 3.01
C ASP A 105 17.40 -19.15 2.10
N LEU A 106 16.80 -18.19 1.40
CA LEU A 106 15.70 -18.43 0.48
C LEU A 106 16.22 -18.83 -0.90
N HIS A 107 15.46 -19.69 -1.57
CA HIS A 107 15.72 -19.98 -2.98
C HIS A 107 15.63 -18.70 -3.83
N ASP A 108 16.46 -18.56 -4.86
CA ASP A 108 16.58 -17.35 -5.70
C ASP A 108 15.23 -16.77 -6.15
N LEU A 109 14.30 -17.63 -6.56
CA LEU A 109 12.97 -17.22 -6.98
C LEU A 109 12.17 -16.59 -5.82
N GLN A 110 12.23 -17.16 -4.61
CA GLN A 110 11.58 -16.61 -3.43
C GLN A 110 12.24 -15.30 -3.00
N LEU A 111 13.57 -15.25 -3.00
CA LEU A 111 14.31 -14.03 -2.69
C LEU A 111 13.91 -12.90 -3.63
N MET A 112 13.83 -13.17 -4.95
CA MET A 112 13.36 -12.19 -5.93
C MET A 112 11.93 -11.70 -5.63
N MET A 113 11.02 -12.61 -5.26
CA MET A 113 9.64 -12.26 -4.90
C MET A 113 9.56 -11.43 -3.62
N VAL A 114 10.40 -11.70 -2.64
CA VAL A 114 10.52 -10.91 -1.40
C VAL A 114 11.04 -9.51 -1.72
N VAL A 115 12.10 -9.39 -2.53
CA VAL A 115 12.66 -8.10 -2.95
C VAL A 115 11.63 -7.27 -3.70
N LEU A 116 10.88 -7.87 -4.63
CA LEU A 116 9.83 -7.16 -5.37
C LEU A 116 8.70 -6.69 -4.45
N ASN A 117 8.24 -7.54 -3.53
CA ASN A 117 7.24 -7.13 -2.52
C ASN A 117 7.73 -5.96 -1.67
N LEU A 118 8.99 -5.99 -1.19
CA LEU A 118 9.58 -4.89 -0.44
C LEU A 118 9.58 -3.57 -1.22
N ILE A 119 9.96 -3.60 -2.49
CA ILE A 119 9.94 -2.40 -3.34
C ILE A 119 8.51 -1.87 -3.46
N ILE A 120 7.54 -2.74 -3.71
CA ILE A 120 6.13 -2.37 -3.83
C ILE A 120 5.61 -1.75 -2.53
N GLU A 121 5.91 -2.36 -1.37
CA GLU A 121 5.52 -1.88 -0.05
C GLU A 121 6.08 -0.48 0.26
N VAL A 122 7.38 -0.29 -0.01
CA VAL A 122 8.04 1.01 0.20
C VAL A 122 7.42 2.08 -0.70
N LEU A 123 7.14 1.77 -1.96
CA LEU A 123 6.48 2.70 -2.88
C LEU A 123 5.06 3.04 -2.42
N LEU A 124 4.31 2.03 -1.96
CA LEU A 124 2.93 2.21 -1.50
C LEU A 124 2.87 3.11 -0.26
N LEU A 125 3.68 2.80 0.76
CA LEU A 125 3.80 3.64 1.95
C LEU A 125 4.31 5.05 1.60
N GLY A 126 5.25 5.16 0.67
CA GLY A 126 5.77 6.44 0.20
C GLY A 126 4.68 7.33 -0.42
N ILE A 127 3.83 6.77 -1.29
CA ILE A 127 2.71 7.51 -1.89
C ILE A 127 1.70 7.94 -0.81
N VAL A 128 1.36 7.04 0.11
CA VAL A 128 0.41 7.35 1.19
C VAL A 128 0.95 8.42 2.12
N PHE A 129 2.18 8.30 2.61
CA PHE A 129 2.78 9.29 3.51
C PHE A 129 2.99 10.64 2.84
N LYS A 130 3.35 10.66 1.56
CA LYS A 130 3.40 11.91 0.79
C LYS A 130 2.03 12.61 0.76
N GLU A 131 0.96 11.88 0.47
CA GLU A 131 -0.38 12.48 0.42
C GLU A 131 -0.84 12.96 1.81
N ILE A 132 -0.56 12.19 2.86
CA ILE A 132 -0.85 12.62 4.24
C ILE A 132 -0.07 13.89 4.58
N TYR A 133 1.19 13.98 4.17
CA TYR A 133 1.99 15.18 4.35
C TYR A 133 1.34 16.39 3.66
N ASP A 134 0.95 16.22 2.39
CA ASP A 134 0.28 17.26 1.61
C ASP A 134 -1.06 17.70 2.23
N ILE A 135 -1.83 16.78 2.83
CA ILE A 135 -3.11 17.09 3.48
C ILE A 135 -2.89 17.80 4.83
N LEU A 136 -1.94 17.34 5.64
CA LEU A 136 -1.79 17.77 7.04
C LEU A 136 -0.88 18.99 7.23
N PHE A 137 0.17 19.14 6.41
CA PHE A 137 1.26 20.08 6.67
C PHE A 137 1.41 21.18 5.61
N LYS A 138 0.76 21.05 4.46
CA LYS A 138 0.77 22.11 3.44
C LYS A 138 -0.06 23.30 3.91
N GLU A 139 0.33 24.52 3.53
CA GLU A 139 -0.40 25.72 3.91
C GLU A 139 -1.86 25.63 3.47
N GLU A 140 -2.77 26.04 4.36
CA GLU A 140 -4.23 25.91 4.15
C GLU A 140 -4.68 26.56 2.84
N THR A 141 -4.06 27.68 2.46
CA THR A 141 -4.34 28.43 1.23
C THR A 141 -3.93 27.65 -0.02
N GLU A 142 -2.74 27.04 -0.03
CA GLU A 142 -2.26 26.23 -1.15
C GLU A 142 -3.08 24.94 -1.29
N ARG A 143 -3.41 24.31 -0.16
CA ARG A 143 -4.23 23.09 -0.13
C ARG A 143 -5.63 23.35 -0.70
N LYS A 144 -6.29 24.43 -0.27
CA LYS A 144 -7.61 24.82 -0.80
C LYS A 144 -7.57 25.07 -2.31
N PHE A 145 -6.54 25.74 -2.80
CA PHE A 145 -6.36 25.99 -4.23
C PHE A 145 -6.17 24.69 -5.03
N GLU A 146 -5.34 23.76 -4.54
CA GLU A 146 -5.15 22.45 -5.18
C GLU A 146 -6.42 21.60 -5.19
N LEU A 147 -7.14 21.57 -4.06
CA LEU A 147 -8.41 20.84 -3.94
C LEU A 147 -9.48 21.41 -4.88
N GLU A 148 -9.62 22.73 -4.96
CA GLU A 148 -10.57 23.38 -5.86
C GLU A 148 -10.21 23.13 -7.33
N LYS A 149 -8.92 23.19 -7.68
CA LYS A 149 -8.42 22.84 -9.01
C LYS A 149 -8.77 21.39 -9.36
N ASN A 150 -8.54 20.44 -8.45
CA ASN A 150 -8.88 19.03 -8.65
C ASN A 150 -10.40 18.83 -8.79
N ARG A 151 -11.22 19.52 -7.99
CA ARG A 151 -12.69 19.51 -8.10
C ARG A 151 -13.17 19.94 -9.48
N LYS A 152 -12.68 21.08 -9.97
CA LYS A 152 -13.02 21.60 -11.31
C LYS A 152 -12.59 20.66 -12.44
N LEU A 153 -11.41 20.04 -12.32
CA LEU A 153 -10.85 19.15 -13.34
C LEU A 153 -11.57 17.80 -13.43
N TYR A 154 -11.90 17.20 -12.29
CA TYR A 154 -12.30 15.78 -12.22
C TYR A 154 -13.76 15.55 -11.82
N PHE A 155 -14.41 16.54 -11.20
CA PHE A 155 -15.72 16.34 -10.57
C PHE A 155 -16.83 17.26 -11.10
N GLU A 156 -16.53 18.49 -11.54
CA GLU A 156 -17.54 19.40 -12.14
C GLU A 156 -17.98 19.02 -13.56
N LYS A 157 -17.33 18.03 -14.19
CA LYS A 157 -17.66 17.53 -15.54
C LYS A 157 -18.48 16.24 -15.56
N LYS A 158 -18.90 15.72 -14.42
CA LYS A 158 -19.81 14.57 -14.29
C LYS A 158 -21.22 15.04 -13.97
#